data_AF-F6KQG6-F1
#
_entry.id   AF-F6KQG6-F1
#
_cell.length_a   1.000
_cell.length_b   1.000
_cell.length_c   1.000
_cell.angle_alpha   90.00
_cell.angle_beta   90.00
_cell.angle_gamma   90.00
#
_symmetry.space_group_name_H-M   'P 1'
#
loop_
_entity.id
_entity.type
_entity.pdbx_description
1 polymer ?
#
loop_
_entity_poly.entity_id
_entity_poly.type
_entity_poly.pdbx_seq_one_letter_code
_entity_poly.pdbx_strand_id
1 'polypeptide(L)'
;VYQLGDLANLSGLDWNDLLRLPSLFRLRAAIYSQEFRDAISTITGCGKLSGIKTDMLINTYRKGCHLLTHDDVIGLRRVSFILYMPEPGKPWKAQYGGALRLFPLVVPNVPKTDYECKFVPQFNQMAFFTVQPGLLFHDVEEVREDHRVPSSNH
;
A
#
# COMPACT_ATOMS: atom_id res chain seq x y z
N VAL A 1 8.52 0.16 -10.15
CA VAL A 1 8.40 0.68 -8.76
C VAL A 1 9.79 1.02 -8.23
N TYR A 2 9.94 2.10 -7.44
CA TYR A 2 11.16 2.36 -6.66
C TYR A 2 10.91 1.97 -5.21
N GLN A 3 11.50 0.86 -4.78
CA GLN A 3 11.37 0.35 -3.42
C GLN A 3 12.53 0.86 -2.56
N LEU A 4 12.20 1.52 -1.46
CA LEU A 4 13.14 1.68 -0.35
C LEU A 4 13.03 0.40 0.48
N GLY A 5 14.19 -0.13 0.91
CA GLY A 5 14.34 -1.48 1.48
C GLY A 5 13.33 -1.85 2.57
N ASP A 6 13.21 -3.15 2.80
CA ASP A 6 12.23 -3.75 3.70
C ASP A 6 12.21 -3.10 5.10
N LEU A 7 11.08 -2.51 5.52
CA LEU A 7 10.97 -1.97 6.88
C LEU A 7 10.82 -3.08 7.92
N ALA A 8 10.62 -4.34 7.53
CA ALA A 8 10.84 -5.46 8.43
C ALA A 8 12.32 -5.50 8.89
N ASN A 9 13.26 -4.98 8.10
CA ASN A 9 14.65 -4.74 8.52
C ASN A 9 14.83 -3.46 9.38
N LEU A 10 13.77 -2.73 9.77
CA LEU A 10 13.90 -1.75 10.86
C LEU A 10 14.34 -2.41 12.18
N SER A 11 14.14 -3.71 12.36
CA SER A 11 14.73 -4.47 13.47
C SER A 11 16.23 -4.75 13.30
N GLY A 12 16.77 -4.62 12.08
CA GLY A 12 18.19 -4.74 11.74
C GLY A 12 18.89 -3.42 11.46
N LEU A 13 18.18 -2.29 11.53
CA LEU A 13 18.77 -0.95 11.49
C LEU A 13 19.41 -0.66 12.86
N ASP A 14 20.63 -0.10 12.84
CA ASP A 14 21.29 0.41 14.04
C ASP A 14 20.33 1.40 14.75
N TRP A 15 20.36 1.41 16.09
CA TRP A 15 19.69 2.40 16.91
C TRP A 15 19.92 3.84 16.44
N ASN A 16 21.10 4.15 15.88
CA ASN A 16 21.37 5.46 15.27
C ASN A 16 20.48 5.76 14.06
N ASP A 17 20.14 4.77 13.23
CA ASP A 17 19.26 4.94 12.07
C ASP A 17 17.78 5.03 12.47
N LEU A 18 17.38 4.29 13.50
CA LEU A 18 16.03 4.41 14.08
C LEU A 18 15.78 5.78 14.72
N LEU A 19 16.79 6.38 15.34
CA LEU A 19 16.73 7.75 15.87
C LEU A 19 16.56 8.81 14.79
N ARG A 20 16.94 8.53 13.54
CA ARG A 20 16.77 9.45 12.40
C ARG A 20 15.37 9.43 11.80
N LEU A 21 14.57 8.40 12.10
CA LEU A 21 13.20 8.22 11.58
C LEU A 21 12.16 8.01 12.70
N PRO A 22 12.11 8.87 13.73
CA PRO A 22 11.27 8.66 14.91
C PRO A 22 9.77 8.62 14.57
N SER A 23 9.35 9.41 13.58
CA SER A 23 7.95 9.43 13.12
C SER A 23 7.55 8.14 12.42
N LEU A 24 8.45 7.52 11.64
CA LEU A 24 8.19 6.25 10.97
C LEU A 24 8.10 5.11 11.99
N PHE A 25 8.95 5.13 13.01
CA PHE A 25 8.87 4.18 14.13
C PHE A 25 7.51 4.30 14.86
N ARG A 26 7.08 5.53 15.17
CA ARG A 26 5.77 5.78 15.79
C ARG A 26 4.60 5.33 14.92
N LEU A 27 4.67 5.59 13.61
CA LEU A 27 3.65 5.15 12.65
C LEU A 27 3.56 3.62 12.60
N ARG A 28 4.69 2.91 12.51
CA ARG A 28 4.71 1.44 12.56
C ARG A 28 4.12 0.93 13.87
N ALA A 29 4.53 1.50 15.01
CA ALA A 29 4.01 1.10 16.31
C ALA A 29 2.48 1.31 16.41
N ALA A 30 1.95 2.39 15.84
CA ALA A 30 0.52 2.65 15.78
C ALA A 30 -0.22 1.66 14.87
N ILE A 31 0.30 1.36 13.66
CA ILE A 31 -0.33 0.40 12.73
C ILE A 31 -0.37 -1.02 13.32
N TYR A 32 0.65 -1.42 14.08
CA TYR A 32 0.71 -2.75 14.70
C TYR A 32 0.21 -2.79 16.15
N SER A 33 -0.33 -1.68 16.66
CA SER A 33 -0.89 -1.61 18.01
C SER A 33 -2.05 -2.59 18.18
N GLN A 34 -2.36 -2.95 19.42
CA GLN A 34 -3.48 -3.85 19.71
C GLN A 34 -4.81 -3.22 19.27
N GLU A 35 -4.98 -1.93 19.56
CA GLU A 35 -6.16 -1.14 19.23
C GLU A 35 -6.41 -1.12 17.72
N PHE A 36 -5.38 -0.84 16.91
CA PHE A 36 -5.52 -0.81 15.45
C PHE A 36 -5.81 -2.19 14.88
N ARG A 37 -5.11 -3.23 15.36
CA ARG A 37 -5.34 -4.62 14.93
C ARG A 37 -6.74 -5.10 15.26
N ASP A 38 -7.28 -4.76 16.42
CA ASP A 38 -8.64 -5.12 16.81
C ASP A 38 -9.68 -4.40 15.95
N ALA A 39 -9.45 -3.12 15.63
CA ALA A 39 -10.30 -2.38 14.71
C ALA A 39 -10.33 -3.04 13.32
N ILE A 40 -9.17 -3.34 12.73
CA ILE A 40 -9.09 -4.00 11.42
C ILE A 40 -9.71 -5.40 11.47
N SER A 41 -9.42 -6.20 12.50
CA SER A 41 -10.03 -7.53 12.68
C SER A 41 -11.56 -7.45 12.74
N THR A 42 -12.10 -6.42 13.40
CA THR A 42 -13.55 -6.21 13.53
C THR A 42 -14.17 -5.79 12.21
N ILE A 43 -13.58 -4.82 11.50
CA ILE A 43 -14.10 -4.31 10.22
C ILE A 43 -14.07 -5.40 9.14
N THR A 44 -13.01 -6.19 9.10
CA THR A 44 -12.76 -7.15 8.01
C THR A 44 -13.28 -8.55 8.29
N GLY A 45 -13.55 -8.90 9.56
CA GLY A 45 -13.88 -10.27 9.96
C GLY A 45 -12.73 -11.27 9.79
N CYS A 46 -11.49 -10.82 9.57
CA CYS A 46 -10.35 -11.71 9.29
C CYS A 46 -9.84 -12.49 10.54
N GLY A 47 -10.36 -12.19 11.72
CA GLY A 47 -9.87 -12.74 12.99
C GLY A 47 -8.54 -12.12 13.43
N LYS A 48 -7.91 -12.72 14.46
CA LYS A 48 -6.75 -12.11 15.13
C LYS A 48 -5.56 -11.86 14.20
N LEU A 49 -4.97 -10.67 14.33
CA LEU A 49 -3.77 -10.23 13.60
C LEU A 49 -2.54 -10.23 14.52
N SER A 50 -1.37 -10.58 13.99
CA SER A 50 -0.11 -10.59 14.75
C SER A 50 0.37 -9.17 15.03
N GLY A 51 0.74 -8.88 16.29
CA GLY A 51 1.46 -7.65 16.65
C GLY A 51 2.98 -7.77 16.62
N ILE A 52 3.52 -8.99 16.45
CA ILE A 52 4.97 -9.27 16.47
C ILE A 52 5.53 -9.37 15.07
N LYS A 53 4.80 -10.04 14.15
CA LYS A 53 5.21 -10.16 12.75
C LYS A 53 4.82 -8.90 11.99
N THR A 54 5.74 -7.95 11.90
CA THR A 54 5.58 -6.73 11.11
C THR A 54 6.12 -6.92 9.70
N ASP A 55 5.32 -6.57 8.69
CA ASP A 55 5.69 -6.58 7.26
C ASP A 55 5.25 -5.22 6.67
N MET A 56 6.21 -4.33 6.40
CA MET A 56 5.96 -3.00 5.83
C MET A 56 7.05 -2.66 4.84
N LEU A 57 6.67 -2.06 3.72
CA LEU A 57 7.60 -1.59 2.69
C LEU A 57 7.24 -0.14 2.33
N ILE A 58 8.25 0.68 2.00
CA ILE A 58 8.02 2.02 1.44
C ILE A 58 8.34 1.98 -0.05
N ASN A 59 7.34 2.30 -0.87
CA ASN A 59 7.48 2.35 -2.31
C ASN A 59 7.15 3.75 -2.82
N THR A 60 7.92 4.21 -3.81
CA THR A 60 7.53 5.37 -4.61
C THR A 60 7.28 4.98 -6.05
N TYR A 61 6.11 5.34 -6.57
CA TYR A 61 5.76 5.20 -7.97
C TYR A 61 5.98 6.56 -8.65
N ARG A 62 6.83 6.58 -9.67
CA ARG A 62 7.08 7.74 -10.55
C ARG A 62 6.49 7.48 -11.93
N LYS A 63 6.52 8.45 -12.83
CA LYS A 63 6.16 8.26 -14.23
C LYS A 63 6.71 6.95 -14.81
N GLY A 64 5.85 6.14 -15.41
CA GLY A 64 6.17 4.81 -15.95
C GLY A 64 6.10 3.66 -14.93
N CYS A 65 6.08 3.93 -13.62
CA CYS A 65 5.94 2.89 -12.61
C CYS A 65 4.51 2.37 -12.57
N HIS A 66 4.39 1.05 -12.48
CA HIS A 66 3.14 0.29 -12.32
C HIS A 66 3.42 -0.97 -11.48
N LEU A 67 2.36 -1.66 -11.09
CA LEU A 67 2.40 -3.02 -10.57
C LEU A 67 1.24 -3.77 -11.22
N LEU A 68 1.54 -4.87 -11.93
CA LEU A 68 0.54 -5.65 -12.67
C LEU A 68 -0.36 -6.46 -11.72
N THR A 69 -1.45 -6.98 -12.27
CA THR A 69 -2.50 -7.70 -11.54
C THR A 69 -1.95 -8.89 -10.74
N HIS A 70 -2.26 -8.94 -9.45
CA HIS A 70 -1.88 -9.98 -8.49
C HIS A 70 -2.90 -10.05 -7.35
N ASP A 71 -2.79 -11.05 -6.45
CA ASP A 71 -3.75 -11.31 -5.38
C ASP A 71 -3.19 -11.27 -3.94
N ASP A 72 -1.92 -10.88 -3.80
CA ASP A 72 -1.20 -10.75 -2.51
C ASP A 72 -1.09 -12.05 -1.67
N VAL A 73 -1.38 -13.21 -2.27
CA VAL A 73 -1.33 -14.51 -1.58
C VAL A 73 0.11 -14.97 -1.41
N ILE A 74 0.73 -14.54 -0.30
CA ILE A 74 2.09 -14.92 0.06
C ILE A 74 2.15 -15.31 1.54
N GLY A 75 2.57 -16.55 1.81
CA GLY A 75 2.84 -17.04 3.16
C GLY A 75 1.65 -16.94 4.11
N LEU A 76 1.81 -16.15 5.18
CA LEU A 76 0.82 -16.01 6.26
C LEU A 76 0.10 -14.64 6.22
N ARG A 77 0.19 -13.92 5.10
CA ARG A 77 -0.49 -12.62 4.94
C ARG A 77 -2.01 -12.82 5.05
N ARG A 78 -2.65 -11.93 5.79
CA ARG A 78 -4.10 -11.99 6.09
C ARG A 78 -4.84 -10.73 5.68
N VAL A 79 -4.21 -9.58 5.84
CA VAL A 79 -4.74 -8.28 5.42
C VAL A 79 -3.63 -7.54 4.71
N SER A 80 -3.91 -7.06 3.50
CA SER A 80 -3.08 -6.10 2.81
C SER A 80 -3.57 -4.69 3.13
N PHE A 81 -2.65 -3.75 3.28
CA PHE A 81 -2.96 -2.35 3.46
C PHE A 81 -1.97 -1.46 2.73
N ILE A 82 -2.44 -0.29 2.31
CA ILE A 82 -1.64 0.74 1.64
C ILE A 82 -2.00 2.07 2.30
N LEU A 83 -1.00 2.72 2.92
CA LEU A 83 -1.12 4.09 3.41
C LEU A 83 -0.50 5.05 2.38
N TYR A 84 -1.31 5.94 1.83
CA TYR A 84 -0.90 6.83 0.76
C TYR A 84 -0.31 8.14 1.31
N MET A 85 0.87 8.49 0.82
CA MET A 85 1.60 9.71 1.19
C MET A 85 2.06 10.53 -0.03
N PRO A 86 1.17 10.91 -0.98
CA PRO A 86 1.48 11.97 -1.96
C PRO A 86 1.68 13.32 -1.25
N GLU A 87 2.04 14.36 -2.01
CA GLU A 87 2.30 15.69 -1.43
C GLU A 87 1.08 16.21 -0.62
N PRO A 88 1.24 16.51 0.68
CA PRO A 88 0.15 17.04 1.50
C PRO A 88 -0.38 18.37 0.95
N GLY A 89 -1.70 18.56 0.98
CA GLY A 89 -2.33 19.79 0.51
C GLY A 89 -2.46 19.92 -1.01
N LYS A 90 -1.91 19.00 -1.80
CA LYS A 90 -2.13 18.93 -3.25
C LYS A 90 -2.96 17.69 -3.62
N PRO A 91 -4.16 17.87 -4.20
CA PRO A 91 -4.97 16.73 -4.64
C PRO A 91 -4.25 15.92 -5.72
N TRP A 92 -4.18 14.60 -5.53
CA TRP A 92 -3.75 13.68 -6.58
C TRP A 92 -4.89 13.49 -7.58
N LYS A 93 -4.65 13.78 -8.85
CA LYS A 93 -5.69 13.76 -9.88
C LYS A 93 -5.75 12.40 -10.55
N ALA A 94 -6.95 11.99 -10.96
CA ALA A 94 -7.16 10.72 -11.67
C ALA A 94 -6.31 10.58 -12.95
N GLN A 95 -6.02 11.69 -13.64
CA GLN A 95 -5.19 11.68 -14.86
C GLN A 95 -3.72 11.31 -14.61
N TYR A 96 -3.25 11.45 -13.36
CA TYR A 96 -1.87 11.13 -12.99
C TYR A 96 -1.62 9.62 -12.97
N GLY A 97 -2.67 8.79 -13.00
CA GLY A 97 -2.57 7.35 -12.80
C GLY A 97 -2.21 6.99 -11.37
N GLY A 98 -1.54 5.86 -11.14
CA GLY A 98 -1.15 5.41 -9.80
C GLY A 98 -2.31 4.93 -8.93
N ALA A 99 -3.51 4.76 -9.49
CA ALA A 99 -4.69 4.31 -8.77
C ALA A 99 -4.59 2.83 -8.41
N LEU A 100 -5.15 2.46 -7.25
CA LEU A 100 -5.43 1.06 -6.93
C LEU A 100 -6.66 0.62 -7.75
N ARG A 101 -6.53 -0.45 -8.53
CA ARG A 101 -7.64 -1.00 -9.32
C ARG A 101 -7.99 -2.40 -8.83
N LEU A 102 -9.29 -2.71 -8.80
CA LEU A 102 -9.80 -4.03 -8.42
C LEU A 102 -10.47 -4.70 -9.62
N PHE A 103 -10.21 -5.99 -9.78
CA PHE A 103 -10.65 -6.77 -10.93
C PHE A 103 -11.72 -7.79 -10.51
N PRO A 104 -12.88 -7.82 -11.18
CA PRO A 104 -13.87 -8.86 -10.97
C PRO A 104 -13.35 -10.20 -11.50
N LEU A 105 -13.94 -11.29 -11.00
CA LEU A 105 -13.60 -12.64 -11.44
C LEU A 105 -14.52 -13.10 -12.57
N VAL A 106 -13.98 -13.91 -13.48
CA VAL A 106 -14.77 -14.81 -14.32
C VAL A 106 -15.13 -16.05 -13.48
N VAL A 107 -14.11 -16.65 -12.89
CA VAL A 107 -14.17 -17.77 -11.93
C VAL A 107 -13.00 -17.62 -10.94
N PRO A 108 -12.96 -18.34 -9.80
CA PRO A 108 -11.82 -18.29 -8.90
C PRO A 108 -10.48 -18.51 -9.62
N ASN A 109 -9.48 -17.69 -9.30
CA ASN A 109 -8.15 -17.59 -9.93
C ASN A 109 -8.12 -17.03 -11.36
N VAL A 110 -9.25 -16.61 -11.93
CA VAL A 110 -9.32 -16.04 -13.29
C VAL A 110 -9.97 -14.65 -13.23
N PRO A 111 -9.18 -13.57 -13.06
CA PRO A 111 -9.71 -12.22 -13.13
C PRO A 111 -10.12 -11.85 -14.56
N LYS A 112 -11.09 -10.94 -14.70
CA LYS A 112 -11.35 -10.25 -15.98
C LYS A 112 -10.17 -9.35 -16.34
N THR A 113 -10.04 -9.04 -17.63
CA THR A 113 -9.01 -8.13 -18.15
C THR A 113 -9.23 -6.68 -17.75
N ASP A 114 -10.48 -6.27 -17.61
CA ASP A 114 -10.86 -4.91 -17.24
C ASP A 114 -11.16 -4.81 -15.75
N TYR A 115 -10.70 -3.72 -15.14
CA TYR A 115 -11.01 -3.38 -13.76
C TYR A 115 -12.48 -2.93 -13.63
N GLU A 116 -13.07 -3.12 -12.45
CA GLU A 116 -14.42 -2.65 -12.13
C GLU A 116 -14.41 -1.47 -11.16
N CYS A 117 -13.42 -1.43 -10.26
CA CYS A 117 -13.27 -0.35 -9.29
C CYS A 117 -11.89 0.29 -9.41
N LYS A 118 -11.84 1.62 -9.24
CA LYS A 118 -10.62 2.41 -9.24
C LYS A 118 -10.63 3.41 -8.09
N PHE A 119 -9.59 3.35 -7.25
CA PHE A 119 -9.38 4.25 -6.12
C PHE A 119 -8.21 5.19 -6.39
N VAL A 120 -8.49 6.49 -6.45
CA VAL A 120 -7.48 7.54 -6.68
C VAL A 120 -6.95 8.01 -5.32
N PRO A 121 -5.68 7.73 -4.99
CA PRO A 121 -5.16 7.91 -3.64
C PRO A 121 -4.92 9.38 -3.29
N GLN A 122 -5.27 9.78 -2.08
CA GLN A 122 -4.92 11.09 -1.51
C GLN A 122 -4.00 10.94 -0.31
N PHE A 123 -3.39 12.05 0.11
CA PHE A 123 -2.58 12.09 1.33
C PHE A 123 -3.37 11.60 2.54
N ASN A 124 -2.75 10.74 3.34
CA ASN A 124 -3.30 10.17 4.57
C ASN A 124 -4.56 9.31 4.39
N GLN A 125 -4.85 8.87 3.17
CA GLN A 125 -5.84 7.82 2.94
C GLN A 125 -5.19 6.44 3.11
N MET A 126 -5.99 5.49 3.61
CA MET A 126 -5.60 4.09 3.71
C MET A 126 -6.61 3.23 2.96
N ALA A 127 -6.11 2.35 2.09
CA ALA A 127 -6.89 1.24 1.54
C ALA A 127 -6.43 -0.06 2.23
N PHE A 128 -7.36 -0.95 2.54
CA PHE A 128 -7.03 -2.26 3.09
C PHE A 128 -8.09 -3.29 2.69
N PHE A 129 -7.68 -4.56 2.62
CA PHE A 129 -8.54 -5.67 2.24
C PHE A 129 -7.98 -6.99 2.76
N THR A 130 -8.86 -7.96 2.99
CA THR A 130 -8.45 -9.32 3.37
C THR A 130 -7.79 -10.02 2.20
N VAL A 131 -6.68 -10.70 2.45
CA VAL A 131 -6.04 -11.57 1.45
C VAL A 131 -6.92 -12.80 1.26
N GLN A 132 -7.41 -12.99 0.04
CA GLN A 132 -8.33 -14.08 -0.29
C GLN A 132 -7.80 -14.85 -1.51
N PRO A 133 -7.27 -16.07 -1.32
CA PRO A 133 -6.67 -16.86 -2.38
C PRO A 133 -7.55 -17.01 -3.62
N GLY A 134 -7.08 -16.52 -4.76
CA GLY A 134 -7.77 -16.60 -6.03
C GLY A 134 -9.04 -15.74 -6.15
N LEU A 135 -9.32 -14.85 -5.20
CA LEU A 135 -10.57 -14.09 -5.17
C LEU A 135 -10.41 -12.57 -5.27
N LEU A 136 -9.31 -12.01 -4.76
CA LEU A 136 -9.12 -10.57 -4.72
C LEU A 136 -7.91 -10.17 -5.56
N PHE A 137 -8.16 -9.90 -6.84
CA PHE A 137 -7.13 -9.40 -7.76
C PHE A 137 -7.15 -7.88 -7.83
N HIS A 138 -5.96 -7.30 -7.76
CA HIS A 138 -5.78 -5.87 -7.81
C HIS A 138 -4.44 -5.50 -8.46
N ASP A 139 -4.29 -4.23 -8.80
CA ASP A 139 -3.06 -3.72 -9.39
C ASP A 139 -2.84 -2.23 -9.05
N VAL A 140 -1.70 -1.69 -9.50
CA VAL A 140 -1.42 -0.26 -9.46
C VAL A 140 -1.32 0.27 -10.89
N GLU A 141 -2.27 1.12 -11.26
CA GLU A 141 -2.29 1.81 -12.56
C GLU A 141 -0.96 2.54 -12.79
N GLU A 142 -0.44 2.51 -14.01
CA GLU A 142 0.77 3.25 -14.38
C GLU A 142 0.65 4.73 -14.03
N VAL A 143 1.65 5.28 -13.34
CA VAL A 143 1.76 6.73 -13.13
C VAL A 143 2.18 7.40 -14.45
N ARG A 144 1.43 8.40 -14.89
CA ARG A 144 1.56 8.99 -16.24
C ARG A 144 2.31 10.32 -16.25
N GLU A 145 2.36 11.02 -15.13
CA GLU A 145 2.99 12.34 -15.00
C GLU A 145 4.16 12.29 -14.00
N ASP A 146 5.15 13.18 -14.17
CA ASP A 146 6.22 13.37 -13.19
C ASP A 146 5.83 14.50 -12.23
N HIS A 147 5.88 14.23 -10.93
CA HIS A 147 5.47 15.15 -9.88
C HIS A 147 6.62 15.59 -8.97
N ARG A 148 7.88 15.28 -9.35
CA ARG A 148 9.04 15.56 -8.48
C ARG A 148 9.68 16.93 -8.65
N VAL A 149 9.20 17.80 -9.55
CA VAL A 149 9.82 19.11 -9.76
C VAL A 149 8.73 20.14 -10.08
N PRO A 150 8.66 21.29 -9.39
CA PRO A 150 8.03 22.45 -10.00
C PRO A 150 8.78 22.68 -11.31
N SER A 151 8.07 22.79 -12.44
CA SER A 151 8.67 23.26 -13.68
C SER A 151 9.42 24.56 -13.37
N SER A 152 10.74 24.53 -13.38
CA SER A 152 11.51 25.75 -13.54
C SER A 152 11.17 26.26 -14.93
N ASN A 153 10.36 27.31 -14.99
CA ASN A 153 10.05 28.00 -16.22
C ASN A 153 11.37 28.37 -16.92
N HIS A 154 11.55 27.90 -18.14
CA HIS A 154 12.43 28.48 -19.14
C HIS A 154 11.54 29.09 -20.22
#